data_AF-A0A1I2AY27-F1
#
_entry.id   AF-A0A1I2AY27-F1
#
_cell.length_a   1.000
_cell.length_b   1.000
_cell.length_c   1.000
_cell.angle_alpha   90.00
_cell.angle_beta   90.00
_cell.angle_gamma   90.00
#
_symmetry.space_group_name_H-M   'P 1'
#
loop_
_entity.id
_entity.type
_entity.pdbx_description
1 polymer ?
#
loop_
_entity_poly.entity_id
_entity_poly.type
_entity_poly.pdbx_seq_one_letter_code
_entity_poly.pdbx_strand_id
1 'polypeptide(L)'
;MKKLKMYATSVRVLTAICLLLLSGFGCEKDSEPFPVDFEYRLLNSKGEVTTTFKQGEDITFSFVIINRDPTLNALYNFKPEILHNGFCKVYKIVEGKESYIGMAACLEEASVTLEGGYPIGAVRYPYEIKYNWLYAGDYCENPNKSLPKGQYRTGFTQTFYESRGKRMVDSKHTTKTFEIYFEVK
;
A
#
# COMPACT_ATOMS: atom_id res chain seq x y z
N MET A 1 -32.49 79.58 13.30
CA MET A 1 -32.44 79.09 11.90
C MET A 1 -31.11 78.38 11.66
N LYS A 2 -31.16 77.16 11.08
CA LYS A 2 -30.23 76.48 10.13
C LYS A 2 -28.71 76.78 10.22
N LYS A 3 -27.75 75.87 10.03
CA LYS A 3 -27.62 74.42 9.78
C LYS A 3 -26.10 74.14 9.73
N LEU A 4 -25.68 72.95 10.20
CA LEU A 4 -24.60 72.06 9.73
C LEU A 4 -23.51 72.56 8.75
N LYS A 5 -22.25 72.17 9.04
CA LYS A 5 -21.26 71.50 8.15
C LYS A 5 -19.88 71.49 8.86
N MET A 6 -18.95 70.53 8.78
CA MET A 6 -18.86 69.20 8.14
C MET A 6 -17.45 68.64 8.44
N TYR A 7 -17.32 67.31 8.40
CA TYR A 7 -16.10 66.51 8.19
C TYR A 7 -15.09 66.33 9.33
N ALA A 8 -15.41 65.34 10.17
CA ALA A 8 -14.44 64.37 10.64
C ALA A 8 -13.94 63.49 9.48
N THR A 9 -12.85 62.77 9.74
CA THR A 9 -12.24 61.67 8.97
C THR A 9 -11.05 62.09 8.12
N SER A 10 -9.87 62.08 8.72
CA SER A 10 -8.63 61.63 8.07
C SER A 10 -7.54 61.45 9.13
N VAL A 11 -6.69 60.44 8.93
CA VAL A 11 -5.40 60.25 9.61
C VAL A 11 -5.43 59.63 11.02
N ARG A 12 -6.03 58.44 11.18
CA ARG A 12 -5.64 57.51 12.28
C ARG A 12 -5.75 56.04 11.86
N VAL A 13 -5.09 55.63 10.77
CA VAL A 13 -4.83 54.20 10.50
C VAL A 13 -3.54 54.07 9.69
N LEU A 14 -2.37 54.31 10.30
CA LEU A 14 -1.09 54.04 9.64
C LEU A 14 -0.04 53.39 10.55
N THR A 15 -0.49 52.67 11.59
CA THR A 15 0.40 52.06 12.59
C THR A 15 -0.03 50.64 12.95
N ALA A 16 -0.42 49.83 11.96
CA ALA A 16 -0.80 48.43 12.20
C ALA A 16 -0.57 47.48 11.00
N ILE A 17 0.34 47.80 10.07
CA ILE A 17 0.58 46.97 8.86
C ILE A 17 2.00 46.37 8.79
N CYS A 18 2.96 46.84 9.60
CA CYS A 18 4.36 46.35 9.50
C CYS A 18 4.74 45.19 10.46
N LEU A 19 3.79 44.48 11.08
CA LEU A 19 4.10 43.43 12.07
C LEU A 19 3.49 42.05 11.76
N LEU A 20 3.13 41.80 10.49
CA LEU A 20 2.50 40.54 10.05
C LEU A 20 3.14 39.97 8.78
N LEU A 21 4.46 40.08 8.64
CA LEU A 21 5.24 39.46 7.55
C LEU A 21 6.44 38.66 8.09
N LEU A 22 6.21 37.85 9.10
CA LEU A 22 7.05 36.69 9.44
C LEU A 22 6.17 35.44 9.47
N SER A 23 5.35 35.24 8.43
CA SER A 23 4.88 33.91 8.10
C SER A 23 6.10 33.14 7.60
N GLY A 24 6.67 32.33 8.48
CA GLY A 24 7.78 31.46 8.16
C GLY A 24 7.45 30.66 6.90
N PHE A 25 8.33 30.75 5.91
CA PHE A 25 8.54 29.63 5.01
C PHE A 25 9.08 28.51 5.90
N GLY A 26 8.17 27.77 6.53
CA GLY A 26 8.44 26.39 6.88
C GLY A 26 8.78 25.73 5.56
N CYS A 27 10.09 25.61 5.31
CA CYS A 27 10.60 24.71 4.29
C CYS A 27 10.10 23.34 4.73
N GLU A 28 8.96 22.92 4.19
CA GLU A 28 8.55 21.52 4.22
C GLU A 28 9.74 20.82 3.59
N LYS A 29 10.55 20.19 4.43
CA LYS A 29 11.75 19.50 3.99
C LYS A 29 11.21 18.31 3.22
N ASP A 30 11.06 18.47 1.90
CA ASP A 30 10.59 17.44 0.99
C ASP A 30 11.30 16.15 1.36
N SER A 31 10.55 15.22 1.96
CA SER A 31 11.12 13.93 2.29
C SER A 31 11.42 13.25 0.99
N GLU A 32 12.70 12.88 0.80
CA GLU A 32 13.12 12.17 -0.40
C GLU A 32 12.20 10.95 -0.62
N PRO A 33 11.72 10.71 -1.85
CA PRO A 33 10.77 9.66 -2.13
C PRO A 33 11.34 8.28 -1.79
N PHE A 34 10.48 7.36 -1.36
CA PHE A 34 10.86 5.97 -1.11
C PHE A 34 11.29 5.34 -2.45
N PRO A 35 12.48 4.71 -2.54
CA PRO A 35 13.11 4.29 -3.79
C PRO A 35 12.60 2.95 -4.32
N VAL A 36 11.42 2.51 -3.89
CA VAL A 36 10.81 1.24 -4.29
C VAL A 36 9.37 1.48 -4.67
N ASP A 37 9.01 1.05 -5.87
CA ASP A 37 7.62 0.99 -6.30
C ASP A 37 7.04 -0.37 -5.93
N PHE A 38 5.73 -0.37 -5.66
CA PHE A 38 4.98 -1.56 -5.32
C PHE A 38 3.72 -1.62 -6.20
N GLU A 39 3.43 -2.78 -6.74
CA GLU A 39 2.20 -3.05 -7.50
C GLU A 39 1.52 -4.28 -6.89
N TYR A 40 0.23 -4.15 -6.58
CA TYR A 40 -0.60 -5.28 -6.17
C TYR A 40 -1.67 -5.50 -7.24
N ARG A 41 -1.74 -6.72 -7.77
CA ARG A 41 -2.62 -7.06 -8.89
C ARG A 41 -3.18 -8.47 -8.75
N LEU A 42 -4.27 -8.72 -9.45
CA LEU A 42 -4.83 -10.06 -9.61
C LEU A 42 -4.65 -10.51 -11.05
N LEU A 43 -4.30 -11.77 -11.22
CA LEU A 43 -4.10 -12.42 -12.51
C LEU A 43 -5.10 -13.56 -12.69
N ASN A 44 -5.59 -13.74 -13.91
CA ASN A 44 -6.38 -14.92 -14.28
C ASN A 44 -5.48 -16.13 -14.59
N SER A 45 -6.11 -17.26 -14.95
CA SER A 45 -5.44 -18.50 -15.36
C SER A 45 -4.46 -18.36 -16.53
N LYS A 46 -4.53 -17.27 -17.32
CA LYS A 46 -3.61 -16.96 -18.42
C LYS A 46 -2.47 -16.02 -18.01
N GLY A 47 -2.45 -15.56 -16.76
CA GLY A 47 -1.50 -14.57 -16.26
C GLY A 47 -1.84 -13.13 -16.65
N GLU A 48 -3.05 -12.85 -17.14
CA GLU A 48 -3.50 -11.51 -17.52
C GLU A 48 -4.06 -10.77 -16.29
N VAL A 49 -3.70 -9.50 -16.14
CA VAL A 49 -4.22 -8.64 -15.06
C VAL A 49 -5.71 -8.41 -15.26
N THR A 50 -6.54 -8.75 -14.26
CA THR A 50 -7.99 -8.54 -14.30
C THR A 50 -8.58 -8.41 -12.90
N THR A 51 -9.73 -7.76 -12.79
CA THR A 51 -10.57 -7.71 -11.58
C THR A 51 -11.93 -8.40 -11.79
N THR A 52 -12.10 -9.10 -12.91
CA THR A 52 -13.30 -9.89 -13.20
C THR A 52 -12.88 -11.30 -13.58
N PHE A 53 -13.45 -12.28 -12.88
CA PHE A 53 -13.16 -13.70 -13.02
C PHE A 53 -14.43 -14.49 -13.30
N LYS A 54 -14.30 -15.64 -13.95
CA LYS A 54 -15.39 -16.62 -14.04
C LYS A 54 -15.43 -17.48 -12.78
N GLN A 55 -16.61 -17.90 -12.36
CA GLN A 55 -16.72 -18.93 -11.32
C GLN A 55 -15.94 -20.19 -11.73
N GLY A 56 -15.10 -20.69 -10.83
CA GLY A 56 -14.22 -21.83 -11.12
C GLY A 56 -12.87 -21.46 -11.75
N GLU A 57 -12.65 -20.19 -12.09
CA GLU A 57 -11.35 -19.74 -12.61
C GLU A 57 -10.33 -19.56 -11.49
N ASP A 58 -9.08 -19.92 -11.79
CA ASP A 58 -7.95 -19.67 -10.90
C ASP A 58 -7.67 -18.16 -10.78
N ILE A 59 -7.46 -17.73 -9.54
CA ILE A 59 -7.12 -16.35 -9.21
C ILE A 59 -5.74 -16.36 -8.56
N THR A 60 -4.80 -15.66 -9.19
CA THR A 60 -3.47 -15.46 -8.64
C THR A 60 -3.33 -14.02 -8.13
N PHE A 61 -3.00 -13.88 -6.85
CA PHE A 61 -2.62 -12.61 -6.23
C PHE A 61 -1.13 -12.39 -6.51
N SER A 62 -0.79 -11.28 -7.16
CA SER A 62 0.58 -10.92 -7.50
C SER A 62 0.98 -9.61 -6.82
N PHE A 63 2.10 -9.63 -6.11
CA PHE A 63 2.72 -8.45 -5.53
C PHE A 63 4.10 -8.24 -6.15
N VAL A 64 4.27 -7.13 -6.84
CA VAL A 64 5.49 -6.77 -7.56
C VAL A 64 6.21 -5.67 -6.79
N ILE A 65 7.50 -5.85 -6.59
CA ILE A 65 8.40 -4.91 -5.94
C ILE A 65 9.44 -4.49 -6.98
N ILE A 66 9.52 -3.19 -7.23
CA ILE A 66 10.43 -2.61 -8.22
C ILE A 66 11.41 -1.69 -7.49
N ASN A 67 12.62 -2.18 -7.29
CA ASN A 67 13.71 -1.37 -6.73
C ASN A 67 14.17 -0.34 -7.77
N ARG A 68 14.14 0.96 -7.44
CA ARG A 68 14.61 2.06 -8.30
C ARG A 68 15.99 2.58 -7.87
N ASP A 69 16.50 2.17 -6.72
CA ASP A 69 17.80 2.57 -6.19
C ASP A 69 18.77 1.38 -6.19
N PRO A 70 19.82 1.40 -7.02
CA PRO A 70 20.79 0.30 -7.09
C PRO A 70 21.63 0.14 -5.82
N THR A 71 21.59 1.11 -4.89
CA THR A 71 22.28 1.04 -3.59
C THR A 71 21.44 0.38 -2.50
N LEU A 72 20.15 0.16 -2.76
CA LEU A 72 19.23 -0.52 -1.84
C LEU A 72 19.38 -2.04 -1.98
N ASN A 73 19.70 -2.71 -0.87
CA ASN A 73 20.01 -4.15 -0.88
C ASN A 73 18.86 -5.02 -0.39
N ALA A 74 18.01 -4.50 0.50
CA ALA A 74 16.93 -5.28 1.12
C ALA A 74 15.79 -4.38 1.60
N LEU A 75 14.60 -4.97 1.70
CA LEU A 75 13.48 -4.45 2.46
C LEU A 75 13.42 -5.14 3.82
N TYR A 76 13.59 -4.40 4.91
CA TYR A 76 13.40 -4.94 6.25
C TYR A 76 11.93 -4.94 6.66
N ASN A 77 11.59 -5.89 7.53
CA ASN A 77 10.21 -6.10 8.03
C ASN A 77 9.18 -6.43 6.94
N PHE A 78 9.63 -6.72 5.72
CA PHE A 78 8.79 -7.28 4.69
C PHE A 78 8.94 -8.81 4.72
N LYS A 79 7.92 -9.50 5.22
CA LYS A 79 7.90 -10.96 5.29
C LYS A 79 6.56 -11.44 4.71
N PRO A 80 6.42 -11.42 3.38
CA PRO A 80 5.17 -11.78 2.70
C PRO A 80 4.77 -13.23 2.96
N GLU A 81 5.76 -14.06 3.31
CA GLU A 81 5.65 -15.47 3.71
C GLU A 81 4.95 -15.67 5.06
N ILE A 82 4.99 -14.66 5.93
CA ILE A 82 4.43 -14.79 7.28
C ILE A 82 2.92 -14.58 7.18
N LEU A 83 2.22 -15.71 7.07
CA LEU A 83 0.75 -15.89 7.09
C LEU A 83 0.03 -15.04 8.17
N HIS A 84 0.74 -14.59 9.21
CA HIS A 84 0.18 -13.81 10.31
C HIS A 84 -0.06 -12.32 10.02
N ASN A 85 0.45 -11.76 8.91
CA ASN A 85 0.32 -10.32 8.62
C ASN A 85 -0.94 -9.95 7.81
N GLY A 86 -1.78 -10.93 7.46
CA GLY A 86 -3.00 -10.68 6.68
C GLY A 86 -2.77 -10.30 5.22
N PHE A 87 -1.58 -10.64 4.69
CA PHE A 87 -1.29 -10.57 3.27
C PHE A 87 -2.29 -11.44 2.48
N CYS A 88 -2.85 -10.91 1.39
CA CYS A 88 -3.82 -11.61 0.54
C CYS A 88 -5.07 -12.16 1.25
N LYS A 89 -5.53 -11.53 2.34
CA LYS A 89 -6.87 -11.81 2.88
C LYS A 89 -7.94 -11.44 1.86
N VAL A 90 -8.98 -12.25 1.78
CA VAL A 90 -10.13 -12.03 0.91
C VAL A 90 -11.39 -11.88 1.75
N TYR A 91 -12.16 -10.87 1.40
CA TYR A 91 -13.42 -10.51 2.01
C TYR A 91 -14.52 -10.61 0.96
N LYS A 92 -15.65 -11.24 1.29
CA LYS A 92 -16.85 -11.21 0.47
C LYS A 92 -17.66 -9.96 0.82
N ILE A 93 -18.22 -9.32 -0.20
CA ILE A 93 -19.06 -8.13 -0.07
C ILE A 93 -20.51 -8.54 -0.32
N VAL A 94 -21.38 -8.30 0.66
CA VAL A 94 -22.83 -8.52 0.54
C VAL A 94 -23.54 -7.30 1.10
N GLU A 95 -24.33 -6.62 0.27
CA GLU A 95 -25.06 -5.40 0.66
C GLU A 95 -24.15 -4.31 1.29
N GLY A 96 -22.94 -4.16 0.74
CA GLY A 96 -21.93 -3.20 1.24
C GLY A 96 -21.23 -3.63 2.53
N LYS A 97 -21.52 -4.81 3.09
CA LYS A 97 -20.83 -5.35 4.27
C LYS A 97 -19.77 -6.36 3.85
N GLU A 98 -18.62 -6.27 4.48
CA GLU A 98 -17.50 -7.19 4.26
C GLU A 98 -17.50 -8.33 5.29
N SER A 99 -17.30 -9.56 4.82
CA SER A 99 -17.04 -10.72 5.67
C SER A 99 -15.77 -11.44 5.21
N TYR A 100 -14.86 -11.72 6.15
CA TYR A 100 -13.64 -12.48 5.85
C TYR A 100 -13.99 -13.91 5.43
N ILE A 101 -13.40 -14.39 4.34
CA ILE A 101 -13.67 -15.74 3.80
C ILE A 101 -12.42 -16.61 3.60
N GLY A 102 -11.23 -16.05 3.77
CA GLY A 102 -9.97 -16.79 3.65
C GLY A 102 -8.81 -15.92 3.19
N MET A 103 -7.68 -16.56 2.90
CA MET A 103 -6.48 -15.91 2.39
C MET A 103 -5.86 -16.77 1.29
N ALA A 104 -5.18 -16.14 0.32
CA ALA A 104 -4.38 -16.88 -0.65
C ALA A 104 -3.25 -17.63 0.08
N ALA A 105 -2.96 -18.87 -0.31
CA ALA A 105 -1.95 -19.67 0.37
C ALA A 105 -0.54 -19.40 -0.15
N CYS A 106 0.41 -19.28 0.77
CA CYS A 106 1.83 -19.46 0.51
C CYS A 106 2.10 -20.91 0.13
N LEU A 107 2.48 -21.17 -1.12
CA LEU A 107 2.93 -22.50 -1.55
C LEU A 107 4.45 -22.67 -1.45
N GLU A 108 5.21 -21.62 -1.14
CA GLU A 108 6.65 -21.71 -0.93
C GLU A 108 7.04 -21.01 0.36
N GLU A 109 8.00 -21.59 1.08
CA GLU A 109 8.76 -20.89 2.12
C GLU A 109 9.82 -20.05 1.40
N ALA A 110 9.58 -18.77 1.10
CA ALA A 110 10.71 -17.96 0.66
C ALA A 110 11.71 -17.86 1.81
N SER A 111 12.96 -18.12 1.45
CA SER A 111 14.07 -18.14 2.39
C SER A 111 14.29 -16.73 2.95
N VAL A 112 13.71 -16.46 4.12
CA VAL A 112 14.03 -15.25 4.89
C VAL A 112 15.49 -15.37 5.29
N THR A 113 16.30 -14.36 4.96
CA THR A 113 17.67 -14.32 5.48
C THR A 113 17.61 -14.22 7.02
N LEU A 114 18.50 -14.92 7.73
CA LEU A 114 18.55 -14.98 9.20
C LEU A 114 18.57 -13.59 9.89
N GLU A 115 18.84 -12.52 9.13
CA GLU A 115 18.90 -11.13 9.59
C GLU A 115 17.57 -10.35 9.45
N GLY A 116 16.46 -10.98 9.06
CA GLY A 116 15.13 -10.37 9.10
C GLY A 116 14.80 -9.38 7.97
N GLY A 117 15.67 -9.28 6.96
CA GLY A 117 15.45 -8.55 5.71
C GLY A 117 15.05 -9.48 4.56
N TYR A 118 14.21 -8.96 3.67
CA TYR A 118 13.89 -9.57 2.39
C TYR A 118 14.82 -8.98 1.31
N PRO A 119 15.72 -9.78 0.72
CA PRO A 119 16.63 -9.28 -0.30
C PRO A 119 15.81 -8.83 -1.51
N ILE A 120 16.07 -7.61 -2.00
CA ILE A 120 15.50 -7.14 -3.25
C ILE A 120 16.64 -6.98 -4.25
N GLY A 121 16.49 -7.61 -5.41
CA GLY A 121 17.50 -7.53 -6.47
C GLY A 121 17.74 -6.09 -6.92
N ALA A 122 18.90 -5.86 -7.53
CA ALA A 122 19.20 -4.60 -8.18
C ALA A 122 18.15 -4.26 -9.27
N VAL A 123 18.01 -2.97 -9.58
CA VAL A 123 17.01 -2.26 -10.42
C VAL A 123 16.50 -2.97 -11.69
N ARG A 124 17.19 -3.99 -12.21
CA ARG A 124 16.92 -4.59 -13.51
C ARG A 124 15.79 -5.62 -13.54
N TYR A 125 15.42 -6.22 -12.42
CA TYR A 125 14.37 -7.24 -12.40
C TYR A 125 13.36 -6.97 -11.29
N PRO A 126 12.08 -6.73 -11.63
CA PRO A 126 11.04 -6.64 -10.61
C PRO A 126 10.99 -7.97 -9.86
N TYR A 127 10.91 -7.89 -8.54
CA TYR A 127 10.67 -9.06 -7.71
C TYR A 127 9.17 -9.28 -7.62
N GLU A 128 8.68 -10.46 -8.01
CA GLU A 128 7.24 -10.75 -8.05
C GLU A 128 6.92 -11.95 -7.17
N ILE A 129 5.98 -11.77 -6.25
CA ILE A 129 5.44 -12.80 -5.36
C ILE A 129 4.06 -13.17 -5.87
N LYS A 130 3.80 -14.46 -6.03
CA LYS A 130 2.51 -14.99 -6.51
C LYS A 130 1.93 -15.96 -5.51
N TYR A 131 0.66 -15.75 -5.16
CA TYR A 131 -0.13 -16.66 -4.36
C TYR A 131 -1.40 -17.02 -5.09
N ASN A 132 -1.74 -18.30 -5.13
CA ASN A 132 -3.01 -18.73 -5.68
C ASN A 132 -4.08 -18.70 -4.58
N TRP A 133 -5.31 -18.36 -4.98
CA TRP A 133 -6.45 -18.52 -4.09
C TRP A 133 -6.58 -19.99 -3.67
N LEU A 134 -6.46 -20.26 -2.37
CA LEU A 134 -6.89 -21.51 -1.77
C LEU A 134 -7.93 -21.18 -0.70
N TYR A 135 -9.04 -21.90 -0.68
CA TYR A 135 -10.05 -21.69 0.35
C TYR A 135 -9.48 -22.13 1.71
N ALA A 136 -9.35 -21.18 2.63
CA ALA A 136 -8.86 -21.42 3.99
C ALA A 136 -9.97 -22.04 4.87
N GLY A 137 -10.39 -23.26 4.54
CA GLY A 137 -11.12 -24.16 5.42
C GLY A 137 -10.29 -25.43 5.54
N ASP A 138 -9.46 -25.47 6.59
CA ASP A 138 -8.43 -26.46 6.88
C ASP A 138 -7.39 -26.64 5.76
N TYR A 139 -6.14 -26.25 6.08
CA TYR A 139 -4.97 -26.14 5.21
C TYR A 139 -4.63 -27.36 4.33
N CYS A 140 -5.38 -28.47 4.43
CA CYS A 140 -5.11 -29.72 3.74
C CYS A 140 -6.35 -30.46 3.21
N GLU A 141 -7.59 -30.05 3.50
CA GLU A 141 -8.76 -30.92 3.26
C GLU A 141 -9.62 -30.58 2.04
N ASN A 142 -9.46 -29.40 1.45
CA ASN A 142 -10.13 -29.07 0.18
C ASN A 142 -9.41 -27.97 -0.61
N PRO A 143 -8.28 -28.27 -1.28
CA PRO A 143 -7.53 -27.27 -2.05
C PRO A 143 -8.28 -26.65 -3.24
N ASN A 144 -9.51 -27.07 -3.55
CA ASN A 144 -10.18 -26.76 -4.82
C ASN A 144 -11.52 -26.01 -4.70
N LYS A 145 -11.83 -25.34 -3.58
CA LYS A 145 -13.03 -24.48 -3.54
C LYS A 145 -12.75 -23.15 -4.22
N SER A 146 -13.06 -23.10 -5.52
CA SER A 146 -13.18 -21.86 -6.28
C SER A 146 -14.10 -20.86 -5.56
N LEU A 147 -13.78 -19.57 -5.63
CA LEU A 147 -14.68 -18.55 -5.11
C LEU A 147 -16.07 -18.68 -5.77
N PRO A 148 -17.17 -18.64 -4.98
CA PRO A 148 -18.51 -18.59 -5.55
C PRO A 148 -18.71 -17.26 -6.30
N LYS A 149 -19.82 -17.13 -7.01
CA LYS A 149 -20.18 -15.84 -7.62
C LYS A 149 -20.37 -14.76 -6.55
N GLY A 150 -19.93 -13.55 -6.86
CA GLY A 150 -20.10 -12.40 -5.96
C GLY A 150 -19.06 -11.31 -6.14
N GLN A 151 -19.13 -10.33 -5.26
CA GLN A 151 -18.18 -9.23 -5.15
C GLN A 151 -17.25 -9.46 -3.96
N TYR A 152 -15.99 -9.07 -4.13
CA TYR A 152 -14.92 -9.35 -3.20
C TYR A 152 -13.98 -8.16 -3.05
N ARG A 153 -13.29 -8.11 -1.91
CA ARG A 153 -12.15 -7.25 -1.67
C ARG A 153 -10.97 -8.09 -1.22
N THR A 154 -9.78 -7.75 -1.68
CA THR A 154 -8.52 -8.16 -1.06
C THR A 154 -7.65 -6.95 -0.79
N GLY A 155 -6.79 -7.03 0.22
CA GLY A 155 -5.88 -5.95 0.53
C GLY A 155 -5.11 -6.15 1.82
N PHE A 156 -4.10 -5.32 2.00
CA PHE A 156 -3.26 -5.31 3.20
C PHE A 156 -2.59 -3.93 3.35
N THR A 157 -2.17 -3.63 4.57
CA THR A 157 -1.35 -2.46 4.89
C THR A 157 -0.02 -2.94 5.44
N GLN A 158 1.08 -2.42 4.89
CA GLN A 158 2.43 -2.83 5.27
C GLN A 158 3.35 -1.62 5.36
N THR A 159 4.19 -1.63 6.39
CA THR A 159 5.32 -0.69 6.52
C THR A 159 6.59 -1.36 5.99
N PHE A 160 7.26 -0.71 5.05
CA PHE A 160 8.51 -1.16 4.43
C PHE A 160 9.65 -0.28 4.89
N TYR A 161 10.79 -0.88 5.23
CA TYR A 161 11.99 -0.16 5.68
C TYR A 161 13.11 -0.39 4.67
N GLU A 162 13.76 0.69 4.23
CA GLU A 162 14.96 0.60 3.40
C GLU A 162 16.14 0.03 4.21
N SER A 163 16.97 -0.80 3.59
CA SER A 163 18.30 -1.11 4.14
C SER A 163 19.42 -0.92 3.13
N ARG A 164 20.37 -0.09 3.54
CA ARG A 164 21.62 0.23 2.83
C ARG A 164 22.82 -0.34 3.62
N GLY A 165 22.81 -1.65 3.88
CA GLY A 165 23.90 -2.33 4.60
C GLY A 165 23.41 -3.26 5.72
N LYS A 166 24.27 -3.51 6.72
CA LYS A 166 24.01 -4.49 7.80
C LYS A 166 23.25 -3.94 9.03
N ARG A 167 22.79 -2.68 9.02
CA ARG A 167 22.14 -2.06 10.19
C ARG A 167 20.94 -1.19 9.77
N MET A 168 19.82 -1.30 10.50
CA MET A 168 18.59 -0.51 10.34
C MET A 168 18.65 0.90 10.96
N VAL A 169 19.82 1.35 11.39
CA VAL A 169 19.96 2.64 12.08
C VAL A 169 19.80 3.72 11.01
N ASP A 170 18.67 4.43 11.01
CA ASP A 170 18.25 5.48 10.06
C ASP A 170 17.53 5.01 8.77
N SER A 171 16.86 3.86 8.79
CA SER A 171 16.06 3.42 7.63
C SER A 171 14.86 4.33 7.37
N LYS A 172 14.85 5.00 6.22
CA LYS A 172 13.61 5.54 5.63
C LYS A 172 12.57 4.42 5.54
N HIS A 173 11.32 4.78 5.77
CA HIS A 173 10.22 3.84 5.70
C HIS A 173 9.03 4.44 4.97
N THR A 174 8.20 3.56 4.43
CA THR A 174 6.91 3.94 3.86
C THR A 174 5.85 2.95 4.30
N THR A 175 4.68 3.45 4.66
CA THR A 175 3.49 2.62 4.87
C THR A 175 2.61 2.72 3.64
N LYS A 176 2.27 1.58 3.06
CA LYS A 176 1.36 1.50 1.91
C LYS A 176 0.19 0.62 2.25
N THR A 177 -0.98 1.02 1.76
CA THR A 177 -2.20 0.23 1.76
C THR A 177 -2.50 -0.16 0.33
N PHE A 178 -2.69 -1.46 0.10
CA PHE A 178 -3.04 -2.03 -1.20
C PHE A 178 -4.43 -2.63 -1.09
N GLU A 179 -5.32 -2.28 -2.00
CA GLU A 179 -6.69 -2.79 -2.03
C GLU A 179 -7.13 -3.04 -3.47
N ILE A 180 -7.80 -4.16 -3.69
CA ILE A 180 -8.38 -4.53 -4.97
C ILE A 180 -9.81 -5.02 -4.72
N TYR A 181 -10.77 -4.39 -5.39
CA TYR A 181 -12.13 -4.88 -5.50
C TYR A 181 -12.25 -5.70 -6.78
N PHE A 182 -12.86 -6.88 -6.68
CA PHE A 182 -12.99 -7.79 -7.81
C PHE A 182 -14.33 -8.55 -7.78
N GLU A 183 -14.68 -9.12 -8.92
CA GLU A 183 -15.96 -9.80 -9.14
C GLU A 183 -15.73 -11.20 -9.71
N VAL A 184 -16.53 -12.17 -9.23
CA VAL A 184 -16.61 -13.52 -9.79
C VAL A 184 -18.01 -13.70 -10.40
N LYS A 185 -18.07 -13.97 -11.70
CA LYS A 185 -19.30 -14.06 -12.52
C LYS A 185 -19.71 -15.49 -12.86
#